data_AF-A0A4S1XDY2-F1
#
_entry.id   AF-A0A4S1XDY2-F1
#
_cell.length_a   1.000
_cell.length_b   1.000
_cell.length_c   1.000
_cell.angle_alpha   90.00
_cell.angle_beta   90.00
_cell.angle_gamma   90.00
#
_symmetry.space_group_name_H-M   'P 1'
#
loop_
_entity.id
_entity.type
_entity.pdbx_description
1 polymer ?
#
loop_
_entity_poly.entity_id
_entity_poly.type
_entity_poly.pdbx_seq_one_letter_code
_entity_poly.pdbx_strand_id
1 'polypeptide(L)'
;MDTSVHSEDLGEIVETLIEAQALLASSIYVDLVNLGLLDTDAAARRLHALGDIAASPLQRHPAVAEALGARIRDYAEGLERAHRSGSRPRFQLQLVQGGKA
;
A
#
# COMPACT_ATOMS: atom_id res chain seq x y z
N MET A 1 17.72 -29.37 18.15
CA MET A 1 16.89 -29.58 16.95
C MET A 1 17.20 -28.40 16.04
N ASP A 2 17.95 -28.63 14.97
CA ASP A 2 18.13 -27.64 13.91
C ASP A 2 16.79 -27.47 13.21
N THR A 3 16.17 -26.31 13.39
CA THR A 3 14.96 -25.95 12.67
C THR A 3 15.40 -25.70 11.22
N SER A 4 15.22 -26.70 10.36
CA SER A 4 15.42 -26.57 8.92
C SER A 4 14.37 -25.58 8.40
N VAL A 5 14.74 -24.32 8.25
CA VAL A 5 13.90 -23.31 7.60
C VAL A 5 13.96 -23.57 6.10
N HIS A 6 12.84 -23.95 5.49
CA HIS A 6 12.76 -24.14 4.06
C HIS A 6 12.81 -22.77 3.37
N SER A 7 13.54 -22.65 2.27
CA SER A 7 13.71 -21.37 1.54
C SER A 7 12.40 -20.81 0.97
N GLU A 8 11.38 -21.66 0.87
CA GLU A 8 10.03 -21.31 0.45
C GLU A 8 9.32 -20.50 1.55
N ASP A 9 9.41 -20.94 2.82
CA ASP A 9 8.87 -20.23 3.99
C ASP A 9 9.47 -18.83 4.16
N LEU A 10 10.76 -18.68 3.86
CA LEU A 10 11.44 -17.37 3.87
C LEU A 10 10.92 -16.43 2.77
N GLY A 11 10.47 -16.97 1.64
CA GLY A 11 9.86 -16.20 0.56
C GLY A 11 8.54 -15.57 0.97
N GLU A 12 7.65 -16.37 1.56
CA GLU A 12 6.34 -15.91 2.04
C GLU A 12 6.46 -14.87 3.16
N ILE A 13 7.43 -15.03 4.07
CA ILE A 13 7.69 -14.05 5.14
C ILE A 13 8.13 -12.69 4.56
N VAL A 14 9.04 -12.69 3.59
CA VAL A 14 9.53 -11.45 2.96
C VAL A 14 8.41 -10.73 2.22
N GLU A 15 7.54 -11.44 1.51
CA GLU A 15 6.40 -10.84 0.83
C GLU A 15 5.36 -10.28 1.80
N THR A 16 5.04 -11.02 2.86
CA THR A 16 4.16 -10.53 3.94
C THR A 16 4.72 -9.22 4.53
N LEU A 17 6.04 -9.12 4.67
CA LEU A 17 6.70 -7.89 5.14
C LEU A 17 6.62 -6.76 4.12
N ILE A 18 6.80 -7.03 2.82
CA ILE A 18 6.68 -6.02 1.76
C ILE A 18 5.25 -5.49 1.68
N GLU A 19 4.25 -6.38 1.75
CA GLU A 19 2.83 -6.00 1.80
C GLU A 19 2.52 -5.14 3.02
N ALA A 20 2.97 -5.57 4.20
CA ALA A 20 2.78 -4.81 5.43
C ALA A 20 3.45 -3.43 5.35
N GLN A 21 4.65 -3.34 4.78
CA GLN A 21 5.37 -2.08 4.58
C GLN A 21 4.65 -1.16 3.60
N ALA A 22 4.12 -1.68 2.49
CA ALA A 22 3.39 -0.90 1.51
C ALA A 22 2.06 -0.38 2.08
N LEU A 23 1.37 -1.18 2.90
CA LEU A 23 0.18 -0.77 3.63
C LEU A 23 0.49 0.31 4.68
N LEU A 24 1.55 0.12 5.46
CA LEU A 24 2.01 1.11 6.46
C LEU A 24 2.38 2.43 5.80
N ALA A 25 3.16 2.40 4.72
CA ALA A 25 3.53 3.59 3.97
C ALA A 25 2.30 4.31 3.41
N SER A 26 1.34 3.55 2.86
CA SER A 26 0.08 4.11 2.37
C SER A 26 -0.72 4.77 3.48
N SER A 27 -0.77 4.16 4.69
CA SER A 27 -1.43 4.74 5.85
C SER A 27 -0.81 6.07 6.26
N ILE A 28 0.53 6.13 6.33
CA ILE A 28 1.26 7.33 6.71
C ILE A 28 0.96 8.47 5.72
N TYR A 29 0.96 8.21 4.41
CA TYR A 29 0.65 9.25 3.43
C TYR A 29 -0.77 9.80 3.58
N VAL A 30 -1.76 8.94 3.84
CA VAL A 30 -3.14 9.36 4.11
C VAL A 30 -3.21 10.21 5.38
N ASP A 31 -2.53 9.81 6.45
CA ASP A 31 -2.53 10.56 7.71
C ASP A 31 -1.83 11.91 7.59
N LEU A 32 -0.69 11.98 6.90
CA LEU A 32 0.01 13.24 6.62
C LEU A 32 -0.88 14.22 5.84
N VAL A 33 -1.64 13.72 4.87
CA VAL A 33 -2.62 14.52 4.12
C VAL A 33 -3.78 14.98 5.02
N ASN A 34 -4.34 14.09 5.83
CA ASN A 34 -5.43 14.41 6.75
C ASN A 34 -5.02 15.48 7.79
N LEU A 35 -3.79 15.42 8.28
CA LEU A 35 -3.21 16.40 9.20
C LEU A 35 -2.80 17.71 8.50
N GLY A 36 -2.85 17.79 7.17
CA GLY A 36 -2.40 18.95 6.39
C GLY A 36 -0.88 19.14 6.37
N LEU A 37 -0.12 18.08 6.67
CA LEU A 37 1.34 18.06 6.67
C LEU A 37 1.92 17.70 5.30
N LEU A 38 1.09 17.16 4.40
CA LEU A 38 1.46 16.85 3.03
C LEU A 38 0.34 17.24 2.07
N ASP A 39 0.72 17.81 0.92
CA ASP A 39 -0.22 18.14 -0.13
C ASP A 39 -0.83 16.88 -0.79
N THR A 40 -2.11 16.99 -1.14
CA THR A 40 -2.91 15.88 -1.72
C THR A 40 -2.34 15.36 -3.04
N ASP A 41 -1.89 16.24 -3.91
CA ASP A 41 -1.31 15.89 -5.21
C ASP A 41 0.11 15.32 -5.04
N ALA A 42 0.89 15.87 -4.10
CA ALA A 42 2.19 15.32 -3.75
C ALA A 42 2.10 13.91 -3.10
N ALA A 43 1.05 13.63 -2.34
CA ALA A 43 0.78 12.31 -1.79
C ALA A 43 0.27 11.34 -2.85
N ALA A 44 -0.63 11.79 -3.74
CA ALA A 44 -1.15 10.98 -4.85
C ALA A 44 -0.03 10.44 -5.74
N ARG A 45 0.90 11.30 -6.18
CA ARG A 45 2.06 10.88 -7.00
C ARG A 45 2.92 9.82 -6.30
N ARG A 46 3.14 9.96 -5.00
CA ARG A 46 3.95 9.02 -4.22
C ARG A 46 3.26 7.67 -4.07
N LEU A 47 1.95 7.67 -3.85
CA LEU A 47 1.15 6.45 -3.82
C LEU A 47 1.11 5.77 -5.19
N HIS A 48 0.98 6.51 -6.29
CA HIS A 48 1.09 5.93 -7.63
C HIS A 48 2.43 5.20 -7.84
N ALA A 49 3.55 5.86 -7.53
CA ALA A 49 4.86 5.24 -7.64
C ALA A 49 5.01 4.00 -6.74
N LEU A 50 4.47 4.06 -5.52
CA LEU A 50 4.47 2.90 -4.61
C LEU A 50 3.62 1.74 -5.15
N GLY A 51 2.46 2.04 -5.75
CA GLY A 51 1.61 1.05 -6.39
C GLY A 51 2.29 0.35 -7.55
N ASP A 52 3.06 1.07 -8.36
CA ASP A 52 3.81 0.49 -9.49
C ASP A 52 4.97 -0.40 -9.02
N ILE A 53 5.64 -0.02 -7.93
CA ILE A 53 6.68 -0.85 -7.29
C ILE A 53 6.06 -2.12 -6.69
N ALA A 54 4.93 -1.97 -6.00
CA ALA A 54 4.22 -3.07 -5.37
C ALA A 54 3.67 -4.07 -6.41
N ALA A 55 3.20 -3.60 -7.57
CA ALA A 55 2.73 -4.41 -8.69
C ALA A 55 3.84 -4.95 -9.60
N SER A 56 5.11 -4.89 -9.19
CA SER A 56 6.21 -5.36 -10.03
C SER A 56 6.03 -6.83 -10.44
N PRO A 57 6.14 -7.16 -11.74
CA PRO A 57 6.04 -8.54 -12.21
C PRO A 57 7.25 -9.39 -11.80
N LEU A 58 8.27 -8.77 -11.20
CA LEU A 58 9.43 -9.45 -10.62
C LEU A 58 9.13 -10.02 -9.21
N GLN A 59 7.96 -9.72 -8.64
CA GLN A 59 7.51 -10.33 -7.39
C GLN A 59 7.25 -11.82 -7.60
N ARG A 60 7.49 -12.62 -6.57
CA ARG A 60 7.39 -14.07 -6.63
C ARG A 60 5.93 -14.52 -6.77
N HIS A 61 5.00 -13.74 -6.20
CA HIS A 61 3.55 -13.94 -6.31
C HIS A 61 2.87 -12.79 -7.10
N PRO A 62 2.87 -12.84 -8.45
CA PRO A 62 2.43 -11.72 -9.29
C PRO A 62 0.96 -11.31 -9.09
N ALA A 63 0.06 -12.26 -8.79
CA ALA A 63 -1.34 -11.95 -8.52
C ALA A 63 -1.54 -11.13 -7.24
N VAL A 64 -0.71 -11.37 -6.22
CA VAL A 64 -0.77 -10.64 -4.94
C VAL A 64 -0.16 -9.25 -5.10
N ALA A 65 0.98 -9.18 -5.78
CA ALA A 65 1.63 -7.92 -6.17
C ALA A 65 0.67 -7.01 -6.96
N GLU A 66 -0.03 -7.57 -7.94
CA GLU A 66 -1.03 -6.85 -8.74
C GLU A 66 -2.19 -6.32 -7.88
N ALA A 67 -2.76 -7.18 -7.01
CA ALA A 67 -3.85 -6.78 -6.11
C ALA A 67 -3.43 -5.67 -5.13
N LEU A 68 -2.21 -5.76 -4.59
CA LEU A 68 -1.65 -4.74 -3.70
C LEU A 68 -1.46 -3.41 -4.44
N GLY A 69 -0.81 -3.43 -5.61
CA GLY A 69 -0.57 -2.21 -6.38
C GLY A 69 -1.88 -1.56 -6.85
N ALA A 70 -2.89 -2.34 -7.23
CA ALA A 70 -4.23 -1.84 -7.54
C ALA A 70 -4.83 -1.08 -6.34
N ARG A 71 -4.77 -1.66 -5.14
CA ARG A 71 -5.32 -1.03 -3.93
C ARG A 71 -4.61 0.26 -3.55
N ILE A 72 -3.29 0.33 -3.73
CA ILE A 72 -2.52 1.55 -3.46
C ILE A 72 -2.89 2.65 -4.48
N ARG A 73 -3.09 2.29 -5.75
CA ARG A 73 -3.55 3.21 -6.79
C ARG A 73 -4.96 3.75 -6.51
N ASP A 74 -5.87 2.93 -5.99
CA ASP A 74 -7.20 3.41 -5.57
C ASP A 74 -7.12 4.54 -4.53
N TYR A 75 -6.18 4.44 -3.57
CA TYR A 75 -5.93 5.51 -2.61
C TYR A 75 -5.37 6.76 -3.30
N ALA A 76 -4.40 6.60 -4.21
CA ALA A 76 -3.82 7.69 -4.98
C ALA A 76 -4.90 8.47 -5.76
N GLU A 77 -5.76 7.75 -6.49
CA GLU A 77 -6.88 8.33 -7.24
C GLU A 77 -7.89 9.04 -6.32
N GLY A 78 -8.12 8.51 -5.12
CA GLY A 78 -8.91 9.16 -4.08
C GLY A 78 -8.34 10.53 -3.70
N LEU A 79 -7.02 10.61 -3.49
CA LEU A 79 -6.32 11.86 -3.21
C LEU A 79 -6.40 12.84 -4.39
N GLU A 80 -6.21 12.38 -5.62
CA GLU A 80 -6.32 13.24 -6.82
C GLU A 80 -7.72 13.82 -7.01
N ARG A 81 -8.77 13.03 -6.74
CA ARG A 81 -10.17 13.49 -6.78
C ARG A 81 -10.43 14.55 -5.71
N ALA A 82 -9.88 14.38 -4.51
CA ALA A 82 -9.98 15.40 -3.45
C ALA A 82 -9.23 16.68 -3.84
N HIS A 83 -8.03 16.55 -4.43
CA HIS A 83 -7.25 17.69 -4.92
C HIS A 83 -8.03 18.49 -5.97
N ARG A 84 -8.53 17.83 -7.02
CA ARG A 84 -9.28 18.46 -8.12
C ARG A 84 -10.56 19.15 -7.67
N SER A 85 -11.21 18.64 -6.62
CA SER A 85 -12.43 19.21 -6.07
C SER A 85 -12.19 20.31 -5.04
N GLY A 86 -10.93 20.64 -4.71
CA GLY A 86 -10.59 21.59 -3.65
C GLY A 86 -11.12 21.18 -2.27
N SER A 87 -11.54 19.92 -2.13
CA SER A 87 -12.17 19.40 -0.92
C SER A 87 -11.10 18.91 0.03
N ARG A 88 -11.26 19.22 1.32
CA ARG A 88 -10.35 18.65 2.32
C ARG A 88 -10.63 17.15 2.40
N PRO A 89 -9.63 16.30 2.11
CA PRO A 89 -9.81 14.86 2.11
C PRO A 89 -10.28 14.38 3.49
N ARG A 90 -11.32 13.55 3.50
CA ARG A 90 -11.80 12.83 4.69
C ARG A 90 -11.82 11.35 4.36
N PHE A 91 -10.64 10.76 4.21
CA PHE A 91 -10.52 9.33 3.98
C PHE A 91 -10.28 8.63 5.30
N GLN A 92 -11.07 7.59 5.56
CA GLN A 92 -10.80 6.63 6.61
C GLN A 92 -10.26 5.38 5.92
N LEU A 93 -9.03 4.97 6.24
CA LEU A 93 -8.46 3.74 5.71
C LEU A 93 -9.36 2.58 6.12
N GLN A 94 -9.94 1.89 5.14
CA GLN A 94 -10.55 0.60 5.40
C GLN A 94 -9.43 -0.40 5.68
N LEU A 95 -9.25 -0.70 6.97
CA LEU A 95 -8.42 -1.80 7.45
C LEU A 95 -8.78 -3.07 6.66
N VAL A 96 -7.79 -3.66 5.99
CA VAL A 96 -7.92 -5.02 5.48
C VAL A 96 -7.99 -5.91 6.72
N GLN A 97 -9.11 -6.61 6.93
CA GLN A 97 -9.09 -7.72 7.89
C GLN A 97 -8.20 -8.82 7.31
N GLY A 98 -6.93 -8.81 7.70
CA GLY A 98 -6.04 -9.94 7.56
C GLY A 98 -6.54 -11.06 8.47
N GLY A 99 -7.17 -12.07 7.87
CA GLY A 99 -7.47 -13.39 8.40
C GLY A 99 -7.58 -13.57 9.93
N LYS A 100 -8.82 -13.64 10.42
CA LYS A 100 -9.39 -14.78 11.15
C LYS A 100 -10.84 -14.46 11.53
N ALA A 101 -11.77 -15.12 10.85
CA ALA A 101 -13.07 -15.50 11.37
C ALA A 101 -13.19 -17.02 11.21
#